data_AF-A0A354IHA7-F1
#
_entry.id   AF-A0A354IHA7-F1
#
_cell.length_a   1.000
_cell.length_b   1.000
_cell.length_c   1.000
_cell.angle_alpha   90.00
_cell.angle_beta   90.00
_cell.angle_gamma   90.00
#
_symmetry.space_group_name_H-M   'P 1'
#
loop_
_entity.id
_entity.type
_entity.pdbx_description
1 polymer ?
#
loop_
_entity_poly.entity_id
_entity_poly.type
_entity_poly.pdbx_seq_one_letter_code
_entity_poly.pdbx_strand_id
1 'polypeptide(L)'
;MDNRVNRFLEKAKVSAEMLASKTGRAATQAATSAGKTATSVVGTTKLNLQIFDLNTEIEILYKEIGKMVYAVHKGGESDQSELQVKLDLIDEKLEKIEALREQISQAKTGPICPNCGRECGAEDAFCRNCGAQL
;
A
#
# COMPACT_ATOMS: atom_id res chain seq x y z
N MET A 1 16.03 8.74 41.36
CA MET A 1 15.60 9.53 40.18
C MET A 1 16.85 9.94 39.43
N ASP A 2 17.15 9.27 38.31
CA ASP A 2 18.42 9.39 37.60
C ASP A 2 18.55 10.73 36.85
N ASN A 3 19.33 11.64 37.41
CA ASN A 3 19.70 12.94 36.83
C ASN A 3 20.39 12.85 35.45
N ARG A 4 20.80 11.65 35.00
CA ARG A 4 21.36 11.46 33.65
C ARG A 4 20.30 11.37 32.57
N VAL A 5 19.15 10.76 32.87
CA VAL A 5 18.04 10.59 31.90
C VAL A 5 17.38 11.94 31.63
N ASN A 6 17.22 12.77 32.66
CA ASN A 6 16.67 14.13 32.52
C ASN A 6 17.55 15.04 31.65
N ARG A 7 18.88 14.88 31.71
CA ARG A 7 19.84 15.67 30.91
C ARG A 7 19.85 15.27 29.43
N PHE A 8 19.47 14.04 29.10
CA PHE A 8 19.27 13.60 27.71
C PHE A 8 17.96 14.12 27.13
N LEU A 9 16.89 14.15 27.93
CA LEU A 9 15.58 14.68 27.51
C LEU A 9 15.60 16.21 27.31
N GLU A 10 16.36 16.96 28.13
CA GLU A 10 16.54 18.40 27.90
C GLU A 10 17.32 18.71 26.62
N LYS A 11 18.37 17.95 26.30
CA LYS A 11 19.11 18.14 25.05
C LYS A 11 18.26 17.85 23.82
N ALA A 12 17.37 16.86 23.90
CA ALA A 12 16.38 16.60 22.85
C ALA A 12 15.37 17.76 22.70
N LYS A 13 14.95 18.38 23.80
CA LYS A 13 14.02 19.51 23.81
C LYS A 13 14.60 20.80 23.20
N VAL A 14 15.85 21.11 23.54
CA VAL A 14 16.59 22.27 22.97
C VAL A 14 16.84 22.08 21.47
N SER A 15 16.98 20.84 21.01
CA SER A 15 17.13 20.51 19.58
C SER A 15 15.82 20.74 18.81
N ALA A 16 14.67 20.55 19.45
CA ALA A 16 13.35 20.82 18.88
C ALA A 16 13.00 22.31 18.84
N GLU A 17 13.43 23.10 19.83
CA GLU A 17 13.18 24.55 19.88
C GLU A 17 14.07 25.35 18.91
N MET A 18 15.30 24.88 18.63
CA MET A 18 16.20 25.55 17.70
C MET A 18 15.79 25.37 16.22
N LEU A 19 14.97 24.36 15.90
CA LEU A 19 14.40 24.14 14.56
C LEU A 19 13.18 25.03 14.27
N ALA A 20 12.62 25.72 15.28
CA ALA A 20 11.42 26.54 15.13
C ALA A 20 11.70 28.02 14.84
N SER A 21 12.89 28.55 15.15
CA SER A 21 13.13 30.02 15.16
C SER A 21 14.08 30.58 14.09
N LYS A 22 14.64 29.75 13.21
CA LYS A 22 15.42 30.23 12.04
C LYS A 22 15.09 29.42 10.78
N THR A 23 14.03 29.82 10.07
CA THR A 23 13.89 29.72 8.60
C THR A 23 12.51 30.23 8.17
N GLY A 24 12.27 31.53 8.38
CA GLY A 24 11.23 32.23 7.65
C GLY A 24 11.65 32.41 6.19
N ARG A 25 10.86 31.84 5.26
CA ARG A 25 10.86 32.07 3.80
C ARG A 25 11.91 31.31 2.96
N ALA A 26 11.85 29.97 2.97
CA ALA A 26 12.17 29.09 1.83
C ALA A 26 11.77 27.61 2.03
N ALA A 27 11.06 27.25 3.11
CA ALA A 27 10.90 25.85 3.53
C ALA A 27 9.44 25.36 3.65
N THR A 28 8.47 26.01 3.00
CA THR A 28 7.07 25.54 3.00
C THR A 28 6.75 24.53 1.89
N GLN A 29 7.61 24.37 0.88
CA GLN A 29 7.42 23.37 -0.18
C GLN A 29 8.12 22.03 0.09
N ALA A 30 9.16 22.00 0.94
CA ALA A 30 9.88 20.77 1.26
C ALA A 30 9.19 19.91 2.35
N ALA A 31 8.42 20.53 3.25
CA ALA A 31 7.70 19.82 4.31
C ALA A 31 6.39 19.17 3.84
N THR A 32 5.75 19.74 2.82
CA THR A 32 4.46 19.24 2.29
C THR A 32 4.62 18.09 1.30
N SER A 33 5.73 18.04 0.57
CA SER A 33 6.05 16.96 -0.38
C SER A 33 6.54 15.69 0.32
N ALA A 34 7.35 15.80 1.38
CA ALA A 34 7.81 14.65 2.17
C ALA A 34 6.68 13.97 2.98
N GLY A 35 5.68 14.74 3.44
CA GLY A 35 4.51 14.18 4.14
C GLY A 35 3.58 13.39 3.22
N LYS A 36 3.32 13.90 2.01
CA LYS A 36 2.44 13.25 1.03
C LYS A 36 3.01 11.94 0.47
N THR A 37 4.32 11.89 0.20
CA THR A 37 4.97 10.65 -0.25
C THR A 37 4.97 9.57 0.84
N ALA A 38 5.20 9.94 2.10
CA ALA A 38 5.06 9.02 3.22
C ALA A 38 3.63 8.47 3.35
N THR A 39 2.59 9.31 3.21
CA THR A 39 1.19 8.87 3.24
C THR A 39 0.84 7.93 2.08
N SER A 40 1.29 8.21 0.85
CA SER A 40 1.02 7.37 -0.32
C SER A 40 1.73 6.00 -0.26
N VAL A 41 2.96 5.96 0.26
CA VAL A 41 3.72 4.71 0.48
C VAL A 41 3.07 3.83 1.55
N VAL A 42 2.58 4.43 2.65
CA VAL A 42 1.82 3.70 3.67
C VAL A 42 0.51 3.16 3.10
N GLY A 43 -0.18 3.95 2.26
CA GLY A 43 -1.39 3.53 1.55
C GLY A 43 -1.16 2.30 0.67
N THR A 44 -0.16 2.34 -0.22
CA THR A 44 0.15 1.22 -1.12
C THR A 44 0.60 -0.03 -0.37
N THR A 45 1.39 0.12 0.70
CA THR A 45 1.83 -1.00 1.54
C THR A 45 0.64 -1.68 2.22
N LYS A 46 -0.32 -0.90 2.73
CA LYS A 46 -1.55 -1.43 3.33
C LYS A 46 -2.36 -2.23 2.32
N LEU A 47 -2.55 -1.72 1.11
CA LEU A 47 -3.27 -2.42 0.04
C LEU A 47 -2.57 -3.74 -0.33
N ASN A 48 -1.23 -3.76 -0.41
CA ASN A 48 -0.47 -4.98 -0.67
C ASN A 48 -0.62 -6.04 0.44
N LEU A 49 -0.67 -5.62 1.71
CA LEU A 49 -0.93 -6.55 2.82
C LEU A 49 -2.33 -7.16 2.73
N GLN A 50 -3.35 -6.37 2.38
CA GLN A 50 -4.71 -6.89 2.15
C GLN A 50 -4.75 -7.92 1.01
N ILE A 51 -4.01 -7.68 -0.08
CA ILE A 51 -3.87 -8.65 -1.17
C ILE A 51 -3.17 -9.93 -0.66
N PHE A 52 -2.15 -9.82 0.17
CA PHE A 52 -1.47 -10.98 0.75
C PHE A 52 -2.40 -11.83 1.63
N ASP A 53 -3.19 -11.19 2.48
CA ASP A 53 -4.16 -11.86 3.35
C ASP A 53 -5.21 -12.60 2.51
N LEU A 54 -5.78 -11.94 1.49
CA LEU A 54 -6.75 -12.55 0.57
C LEU A 54 -6.17 -13.74 -0.20
N ASN A 55 -4.93 -13.65 -0.67
CA ASN A 55 -4.26 -14.78 -1.33
C ASN A 55 -4.07 -15.96 -0.36
N THR A 56 -3.71 -15.68 0.90
CA THR A 56 -3.56 -16.73 1.93
C THR A 56 -4.89 -17.43 2.19
N GLU A 57 -5.99 -16.67 2.26
CA GLU A 57 -7.34 -17.24 2.39
C GLU A 57 -7.74 -18.10 1.19
N ILE A 58 -7.44 -17.65 -0.04
CA ILE A 58 -7.66 -18.43 -1.27
C ILE A 58 -6.86 -19.75 -1.25
N GLU A 59 -5.60 -19.72 -0.82
CA GLU A 59 -4.80 -20.94 -0.69
C GLU A 59 -5.40 -21.95 0.29
N ILE A 60 -6.00 -21.47 1.39
CA ILE A 60 -6.71 -22.33 2.35
C ILE A 60 -7.93 -22.96 1.66
N LEU A 61 -8.73 -22.18 0.95
CA LEU A 61 -9.91 -22.68 0.21
C LEU A 61 -9.50 -23.73 -0.83
N TYR A 62 -8.43 -23.52 -1.60
CA TYR A 62 -7.92 -24.52 -2.53
C TYR A 62 -7.49 -25.83 -1.83
N LYS A 63 -6.84 -25.75 -0.67
CA LYS A 63 -6.47 -26.93 0.12
C LYS A 63 -7.70 -27.69 0.61
N GLU A 64 -8.74 -26.98 1.03
CA GLU A 64 -10.00 -27.60 1.44
C GLU A 64 -10.72 -28.28 0.28
N ILE A 65 -10.80 -27.62 -0.87
CA ILE A 65 -11.34 -28.21 -2.11
C ILE A 65 -10.56 -29.46 -2.49
N GLY A 66 -9.23 -29.42 -2.46
CA GLY A 66 -8.40 -30.59 -2.72
C GLY A 66 -8.68 -31.76 -1.78
N LYS A 67 -8.91 -31.49 -0.49
CA LYS A 67 -9.31 -32.52 0.49
C LYS A 67 -10.67 -33.14 0.14
N MET A 68 -11.65 -32.31 -0.25
CA MET A 68 -12.97 -32.80 -0.66
C MET A 68 -12.88 -33.69 -1.90
N VAL A 69 -12.16 -33.26 -2.94
CA VAL A 69 -11.95 -34.04 -4.16
C VAL A 69 -11.27 -35.38 -3.86
N TYR A 70 -10.26 -35.38 -2.99
CA TYR A 70 -9.58 -36.62 -2.60
C TYR A 70 -10.48 -37.56 -1.80
N ALA A 71 -11.36 -37.04 -0.94
CA ALA A 71 -12.34 -37.85 -0.21
C ALA A 71 -13.30 -38.57 -1.16
N VAL A 72 -13.76 -37.88 -2.22
CA VAL A 72 -14.60 -38.48 -3.26
C VAL A 72 -13.88 -39.61 -3.99
N HIS A 73 -12.61 -39.42 -4.33
CA HIS A 73 -11.80 -40.47 -4.95
C HIS A 73 -11.69 -41.73 -4.07
N LYS A 74 -11.71 -41.57 -2.74
CA LYS A 74 -11.74 -42.69 -1.77
C LYS A 74 -13.12 -43.32 -1.57
N GLY A 75 -14.14 -42.89 -2.31
CA GLY A 75 -15.52 -43.36 -2.18
C GLY A 75 -16.32 -42.66 -1.08
N GLY A 76 -15.84 -41.53 -0.58
CA GLY A 76 -16.64 -40.64 0.28
C GLY A 76 -17.69 -39.87 -0.53
N GLU A 77 -18.78 -39.49 0.11
CA GLU A 77 -19.77 -38.59 -0.50
C GLU A 77 -19.20 -37.17 -0.55
N SER A 78 -19.39 -36.48 -1.67
CA SER A 78 -19.08 -35.05 -1.79
C SER A 78 -20.34 -34.25 -1.51
N ASP A 79 -20.21 -33.24 -0.65
CA ASP A 79 -21.21 -32.19 -0.60
C ASP A 79 -20.94 -31.18 -1.73
N GLN A 80 -21.66 -31.34 -2.84
CA GLN A 80 -21.58 -30.40 -3.96
C GLN A 80 -21.95 -28.97 -3.55
N SER A 81 -22.83 -28.80 -2.56
CA SER A 81 -23.22 -27.46 -2.09
C SER A 81 -22.09 -26.80 -1.32
N GLU A 82 -21.38 -27.55 -0.46
CA GLU A 82 -20.20 -27.06 0.24
C GLU A 82 -19.07 -26.69 -0.75
N LEU A 83 -18.85 -27.54 -1.77
CA LEU A 83 -17.89 -27.25 -2.83
C LEU A 83 -18.24 -25.96 -3.57
N GLN A 84 -19.50 -25.76 -3.94
CA GLN A 84 -19.94 -24.56 -4.65
C GLN A 84 -19.71 -23.30 -3.80
N VAL A 85 -20.07 -23.34 -2.52
CA VAL A 85 -19.84 -22.19 -1.60
C VAL A 85 -18.36 -21.81 -1.55
N LYS A 86 -17.45 -22.79 -1.52
CA LYS A 86 -16.00 -22.49 -1.48
C LYS A 86 -15.49 -21.90 -2.80
N LEU A 87 -16.06 -22.31 -3.94
CA LEU A 87 -15.74 -21.72 -5.24
C LEU A 87 -16.22 -20.27 -5.32
N ASP A 88 -17.47 -20.01 -4.91
CA ASP A 88 -18.03 -18.66 -4.91
C ASP A 88 -17.21 -17.71 -4.01
N LEU A 89 -16.73 -18.20 -2.85
CA LEU A 89 -15.83 -17.46 -1.96
C LEU A 89 -14.47 -17.16 -2.59
N ILE A 90 -13.94 -18.04 -3.44
CA ILE A 90 -12.68 -17.78 -4.18
C ILE A 90 -12.92 -16.67 -5.19
N ASP A 91 -14.01 -16.75 -5.97
CA ASP A 91 -14.34 -15.76 -6.99
C ASP A 91 -14.52 -14.36 -6.37
N GLU A 92 -15.27 -14.25 -5.26
CA GLU A 92 -15.42 -12.99 -4.53
C GLU A 92 -14.08 -12.41 -4.06
N LYS A 93 -13.16 -13.26 -3.59
CA LYS A 93 -11.84 -12.81 -3.12
C LYS A 93 -10.95 -12.37 -4.29
N LEU A 94 -11.02 -13.06 -5.43
CA LEU A 94 -10.30 -12.68 -6.64
C LEU A 94 -10.77 -11.32 -7.17
N GLU A 95 -12.08 -11.08 -7.19
CA GLU A 95 -12.65 -9.77 -7.56
C GLU A 95 -12.12 -8.64 -6.65
N LYS A 96 -12.07 -8.89 -5.32
CA LYS A 96 -11.49 -7.93 -4.36
C LYS A 96 -10.00 -7.68 -4.61
N ILE A 97 -9.23 -8.72 -4.95
CA ILE A 97 -7.81 -8.56 -5.28
C ILE A 97 -7.64 -7.67 -6.51
N GLU A 98 -8.43 -7.89 -7.56
CA GLU A 98 -8.35 -7.07 -8.77
C GLU A 98 -8.73 -5.60 -8.49
N ALA A 99 -9.77 -5.35 -7.71
CA ALA A 99 -10.13 -3.99 -7.28
C ALA A 99 -9.00 -3.31 -6.46
N LEU A 100 -8.31 -4.05 -5.60
CA LEU A 100 -7.17 -3.52 -4.84
C LEU A 100 -5.95 -3.26 -5.74
N ARG A 101 -5.69 -4.13 -6.72
CA ARG A 101 -4.61 -3.94 -7.71
C ARG A 101 -4.85 -2.71 -8.56
N GLU A 102 -6.10 -2.45 -8.93
CA GLU A 102 -6.47 -1.25 -9.67
C GLU A 102 -6.28 0.03 -8.83
N GLN A 103 -6.63 0.01 -7.54
CA GLN A 103 -6.32 1.13 -6.64
C GLN A 103 -4.81 1.41 -6.56
N ILE A 104 -3.98 0.35 -6.54
CA ILE A 104 -2.52 0.48 -6.57
C ILE A 104 -2.02 1.02 -7.91
N SER A 105 -2.59 0.61 -9.04
CA SER A 105 -2.19 1.12 -10.36
C SER A 105 -2.57 2.59 -10.52
N GLN A 106 -3.76 3.00 -10.09
CA GLN A 106 -4.19 4.40 -10.08
C GLN A 106 -3.27 5.26 -9.21
N ALA A 107 -2.81 4.74 -8.06
CA ALA A 107 -1.84 5.44 -7.22
C ALA A 107 -0.43 5.56 -7.85
N LYS A 108 -0.11 4.74 -8.86
CA LYS A 108 1.20 4.72 -9.54
C LYS A 108 1.20 5.45 -10.88
N THR A 109 0.06 5.55 -11.55
CA THR A 109 -0.02 6.12 -12.91
C THR A 109 -0.06 7.64 -12.79
N GLY A 110 1.00 8.31 -13.23
CA GLY A 110 1.02 9.77 -13.29
C GLY A 110 0.70 10.32 -14.68
N PRO A 111 0.57 11.66 -14.80
CA PRO A 111 0.19 12.31 -16.05
C PRO A 111 1.26 12.12 -17.13
N ILE A 112 0.82 12.05 -18.39
CA ILE A 112 1.70 12.09 -19.56
C ILE A 112 2.06 13.55 -19.82
N CYS A 113 3.36 13.84 -19.95
CA CYS A 113 3.82 15.20 -20.23
C CYS A 113 3.28 15.70 -21.59
N PRO A 114 2.57 16.84 -21.64
CA PRO A 114 2.01 17.37 -22.89
C PRO A 114 3.07 17.86 -23.88
N ASN A 115 4.30 18.12 -23.42
CA ASN A 115 5.38 18.62 -24.26
C ASN A 115 6.24 17.50 -24.88
N CYS A 116 6.57 16.45 -24.12
CA CYS A 116 7.49 15.40 -24.58
C CYS A 116 6.86 14.00 -24.66
N GLY A 117 5.61 13.84 -24.24
CA GLY A 117 4.88 12.57 -24.31
C GLY A 117 5.34 11.49 -23.34
N ARG A 118 6.20 11.82 -22.35
CA ARG A 118 6.73 10.85 -21.38
C ARG A 118 5.85 10.78 -20.13
N GLU A 119 5.67 9.58 -19.59
CA GLU A 119 5.03 9.35 -18.29
C GLU A 119 5.80 10.07 -17.18
N CYS A 120 5.08 10.82 -16.36
CA CYS A 120 5.60 11.52 -15.19
C CYS A 120 5.00 10.93 -13.92
N GLY A 121 5.60 11.17 -12.75
CA GLY A 121 5.01 10.74 -11.49
C GLY A 121 3.70 11.47 -11.22
N ALA A 122 2.73 10.82 -10.56
CA ALA A 122 1.41 11.41 -10.26
C ALA A 122 1.48 12.74 -9.51
N GLU A 123 2.56 12.95 -8.74
CA GLU A 123 2.81 14.15 -7.93
C GLU A 123 3.93 15.05 -8.50
N ASP A 124 4.43 14.78 -9.71
CA ASP A 124 5.48 15.60 -10.31
C ASP A 124 4.86 16.93 -10.82
N ALA A 125 5.36 18.07 -10.32
CA ALA A 125 4.98 19.39 -10.83
C ALA A 125 5.66 19.74 -12.17
N PHE A 126 6.76 19.05 -12.48
CA PHE A 126 7.57 19.26 -13.67
C PHE A 126 8.03 17.93 -14.25
N CYS A 127 8.08 17.84 -15.57
CA CYS A 127 8.56 16.67 -16.29
C CYS A 127 10.06 16.46 -16.03
N ARG A 128 10.43 15.32 -15.45
CA ARG A 128 11.83 14.95 -15.20
C ARG A 128 12.69 14.83 -16.47
N ASN A 129 12.06 14.68 -17.64
CA ASN A 129 12.75 14.53 -18.92
C ASN A 129 12.95 15.85 -19.67
N CYS A 130 11.97 16.76 -19.65
CA CYS A 130 12.02 17.99 -20.45
C CYS A 130 11.83 19.29 -19.66
N GLY A 131 11.57 19.22 -18.34
CA GLY A 131 11.37 20.38 -17.47
C GLY A 131 10.05 21.12 -17.67
N ALA A 132 9.19 20.68 -18.59
CA ALA A 132 7.87 21.29 -18.79
C ALA A 132 6.97 21.09 -17.56
N GLN A 133 6.14 22.09 -17.26
CA GLN A 133 5.13 22.00 -16.20
C GLN A 133 4.04 20.99 -16.60
N LEU A 134 3.63 20.15 -15.65
CA LEU A 134 2.69 19.05 -15.85
C LEU A 134 1.26 19.40 -15.45
#